data_AF-F4GPL8-F1
#
_entry.id   AF-F4GPL8-F1
#
_cell.length_a   1.000
_cell.length_b   1.000
_cell.length_c   1.000
_cell.angle_alpha   90.00
_cell.angle_beta   90.00
_cell.angle_gamma   90.00
#
_symmetry.space_group_name_H-M   'P 1'
#
loop_
_entity.id
_entity.type
_entity.pdbx_description
1 polymer ?
#
loop_
_entity_poly.entity_id
_entity_poly.type
_entity_poly.pdbx_seq_one_letter_code
_entity_poly.pdbx_strand_id
1 'polypeptide(L)' 'MLADVRKQIYLGFEGSGLRVATLMVDHALTHDMARACVTIHCPPELRSVLMSQARQLSQFPGVHKVQWGDRRHIALN' A
#
# COMPACT_ATOMS: atom_id res chain seq x y z
N MET A 1 -3.14 6.59 13.90
CA MET A 1 -2.12 5.76 13.24
C MET A 1 -2.63 5.10 11.95
N LEU A 2 -3.58 4.17 11.99
CA LEU A 2 -4.10 3.54 10.74
C LEU A 2 -4.81 4.53 9.81
N ALA A 3 -5.59 5.46 10.36
CA ALA A 3 -6.23 6.52 9.57
C ALA A 3 -5.21 7.44 8.87
N ASP A 4 -4.06 7.68 9.51
CA ASP A 4 -2.97 8.51 8.97
C ASP A 4 -2.24 7.79 7.83
N VAL A 5 -1.98 6.49 8.00
CA VAL A 5 -1.41 5.64 6.94
C VAL A 5 -2.36 5.58 5.74
N ARG A 6 -3.67 5.40 5.97
CA ARG A 6 -4.68 5.44 4.91
C ARG A 6 -4.64 6.76 4.16
N LYS A 7 -4.57 7.89 4.87
CA LYS A 7 -4.49 9.22 4.27
C LYS A 7 -3.22 9.37 3.42
N GLN A 8 -2.07 8.89 3.90
CA GLN A 8 -0.82 8.90 3.13
C GLN A 8 -0.88 8.07 1.86
N ILE A 9 -1.52 6.90 1.91
CA ILE A 9 -1.73 6.06 0.72
C ILE A 9 -2.55 6.82 -0.34
N TYR A 10 -3.66 7.44 0.03
CA TYR A 10 -4.45 8.18 -0.96
C TYR A 10 -3.68 9.40 -1.50
N LEU A 11 -3.10 10.23 -0.62
CA LEU A 11 -2.42 11.46 -1.04
C LEU A 11 -1.16 11.19 -1.88
N GLY A 12 -0.32 10.24 -1.47
CA GLY A 12 0.93 9.95 -2.17
C GLY A 12 0.71 9.32 -3.55
N PHE A 13 -0.25 8.39 -3.64
CA PHE A 13 -0.49 7.68 -4.89
C PHE A 13 -1.33 8.54 -5.85
N GLU A 14 -2.43 9.14 -5.42
CA GLU A 14 -3.25 9.98 -6.32
C GLU A 14 -2.50 11.24 -6.76
N GLY A 15 -1.73 11.86 -5.86
CA GLY A 15 -0.88 13.03 -6.17
C GLY A 15 0.23 12.73 -7.18
N SER A 16 0.54 11.45 -7.43
CA SER A 16 1.54 11.00 -8.40
C SER A 16 0.93 10.39 -9.67
N GLY A 17 -0.39 10.53 -9.86
CA GLY A 17 -1.11 10.01 -11.02
C GLY A 17 -1.48 8.52 -10.93
N LEU A 18 -1.18 7.85 -9.80
CA LEU A 18 -1.57 6.48 -9.53
C LEU A 18 -2.96 6.46 -8.89
N ARG A 19 -3.91 5.74 -9.47
CA ARG A 19 -5.26 5.63 -8.90
C ARG A 19 -5.38 4.44 -7.96
N VAL A 20 -5.81 4.69 -6.73
CA VAL A 20 -6.15 3.64 -5.76
C VAL A 20 -7.50 3.03 -6.15
N ALA A 21 -7.50 1.79 -6.62
CA ALA A 21 -8.72 1.06 -6.99
C ALA A 21 -9.47 0.54 -5.77
N THR A 22 -8.72 0.02 -4.79
CA THR A 22 -9.28 -0.61 -3.59
C THR A 22 -8.26 -0.55 -2.47
N LEU A 23 -8.72 -0.25 -1.27
CA LEU A 23 -7.95 -0.37 -0.04
C LEU A 23 -8.74 -1.25 0.94
N MET A 24 -8.15 -2.37 1.32
CA MET A 24 -8.67 -3.23 2.38
C MET A 24 -7.76 -3.12 3.59
N VAL A 25 -8.34 -3.10 4.78
CA VAL A 25 -7.58 -3.20 6.02
C VAL A 25 -8.11 -4.38 6.81
N ASP A 26 -7.21 -5.34 7.03
CA ASP A 26 -7.45 -6.49 7.89
C ASP A 26 -6.73 -6.28 9.22
N HIS A 27 -7.36 -6.70 10.31
CA HIS A 27 -6.67 -6.79 11.60
C HIS A 27 -5.82 -8.06 11.56
N ALA A 28 -4.50 -7.92 11.68
CA ALA A 28 -3.66 -9.10 11.76
C ALA A 28 -3.91 -9.76 13.12
N LEU A 29 -4.03 -11.10 13.13
CA LEU A 29 -4.21 -11.91 14.34
C LEU A 29 -3.03 -11.79 15.34
N THR A 30 -1.96 -11.11 14.94
CA THR A 30 -0.68 -11.04 15.66
C THR A 30 -0.45 -9.62 16.16
N HIS A 31 -0.37 -9.46 17.49
CA HIS A 31 0.24 -8.33 18.22
C HIS A 31 -0.05 -6.91 17.69
N ASP A 32 -1.30 -6.42 17.81
CA ASP A 32 -1.67 -5.01 17.53
C ASP A 32 -1.34 -4.49 16.11
N MET A 33 -1.05 -5.37 15.17
CA MET A 33 -0.75 -5.00 13.78
C MET A 33 -2.02 -4.98 12.92
N ALA A 34 -2.09 -4.03 12.01
CA ALA A 34 -3.07 -4.01 10.93
C ALA A 34 -2.36 -4.25 9.59
N ARG A 35 -2.98 -5.04 8.71
CA ARG A 35 -2.53 -5.26 7.34
C ARG A 35 -3.39 -4.43 6.40
N ALA A 36 -2.77 -3.56 5.62
CA ALA A 36 -3.44 -2.85 4.53
C ALA A 36 -3.07 -3.48 3.19
N CYS A 37 -4.07 -3.83 2.38
CA CYS A 37 -3.90 -4.28 1.00
C CYS A 37 -4.42 -3.19 0.06
N VAL A 38 -3.54 -2.68 -0.80
CA VAL A 38 -3.86 -1.61 -1.75
C VAL A 38 -3.77 -2.16 -3.16
N THR A 39 -4.86 -2.03 -3.92
CA THR A 39 -4.87 -2.28 -5.36
C THR A 39 -4.71 -0.95 -6.07
N ILE A 40 -3.68 -0.83 -6.90
CA ILE A 40 -3.39 0.39 -7.67
C ILE A 40 -3.61 0.09 -9.16
N HIS A 41 -4.34 0.97 -9.86
CA HIS A 41 -4.29 1.02 -11.30
C HIS A 41 -2.97 1.67 -11.73
N CYS A 42 -2.02 0.85 -12.16
CA CYS A 42 -0.69 1.29 -12.57
C CYS A 42 -0.49 1.00 -14.07
N PRO A 43 -0.60 2.00 -14.95
CA PRO A 43 -0.15 1.84 -16.32
C PRO A 43 1.38 1.65 -16.36
N PRO A 44 1.95 1.01 -17.41
CA PRO A 44 3.35 0.63 -17.46
C PRO A 44 4.34 1.79 -17.22
N GLU A 45 4.03 2.96 -17.74
CA GLU A 45 4.83 4.19 -17.63
C GLU A 45 4.93 4.73 -16.19
N LEU A 46 4.00 4.37 -15.31
CA LEU A 46 4.00 4.80 -13.90
C LEU A 46 4.60 3.76 -12.94
N ARG A 47 5.16 2.66 -13.46
CA ARG A 47 5.76 1.61 -12.62
C ARG A 47 6.89 2.13 -11.72
N SER A 48 7.76 3.00 -12.24
CA SER A 48 8.85 3.59 -11.45
C SER A 48 8.31 4.49 -10.33
N VAL A 49 7.26 5.27 -10.63
CA VAL A 49 6.55 6.12 -9.67
C VAL A 49 5.93 5.27 -8.56
N LEU A 50 5.27 4.16 -8.93
CA LEU A 50 4.68 3.21 -8.00
C LEU A 50 5.73 2.63 -7.02
N MET A 51 6.90 2.23 -7.54
CA MET A 51 7.99 1.71 -6.71
C MET A 51 8.56 2.78 -5.77
N SER A 52 8.65 4.03 -6.23
CA SER A 52 9.09 5.15 -5.39
C SER A 52 8.12 5.42 -4.23
N GLN A 53 6.81 5.50 -4.52
CA GLN A 53 5.77 5.71 -3.52
C GLN A 53 5.73 4.62 -2.46
N ALA A 54 5.86 3.35 -2.86
CA ALA A 54 5.89 2.26 -1.89
C ALA A 54 7.16 2.26 -1.03
N ARG A 55 8.30 2.67 -1.60
CA ARG A 55 9.53 2.84 -0.82
C ARG A 55 9.35 3.95 0.22
N GLN A 56 8.74 5.07 -0.15
CA GLN A 56 8.39 6.12 0.80
C GLN A 56 7.42 5.62 1.88
N LEU A 57 6.41 4.83 1.50
CA LEU A 57 5.47 4.23 2.45
C LEU A 57 6.17 3.28 3.44
N SER A 58 7.16 2.50 3.00
CA SER A 58 7.95 1.63 3.89
C SER A 58 8.79 2.38 4.92
N GLN A 59 9.02 3.68 4.71
CA GLN A 59 9.74 4.56 5.63
C GLN A 59 8.78 5.32 6.56
N PHE A 60 7.46 5.19 6.36
CA PHE A 60 6.49 5.91 7.16
C PHE A 60 6.41 5.32 8.59
N PRO A 61 6.43 6.15 9.64
CA PRO A 61 6.34 5.66 11.02
C PRO A 61 5.12 4.77 11.24
N GLY A 62 5.33 3.57 11.78
CA GLY A 62 4.29 2.57 11.99
C GLY A 62 4.06 1.60 10.82
N VAL A 63 4.75 1.77 9.70
CA VAL A 63 4.78 0.77 8.63
C VAL A 63 5.97 -0.16 8.83
N HIS A 64 5.68 -1.42 9.17
CA HIS A 64 6.73 -2.41 9.44
C HIS A 64 7.17 -3.16 8.18
N LYS A 65 6.27 -3.36 7.23
CA LYS A 65 6.55 -4.14 6.02
C LYS A 65 5.65 -3.69 4.88
N VAL A 66 6.24 -3.53 3.70
CA VAL A 66 5.53 -3.35 2.43
C VAL A 66 5.91 -4.52 1.52
N GLN A 67 4.92 -5.18 0.95
CA GLN A 67 5.13 -6.31 0.03
C GLN A 67 4.35 -6.08 -1.25
N TRP A 68 4.94 -6.51 -2.36
CA TRP A 68 4.30 -6.52 -3.67
C TRP A 68 3.76 -7.91 -3.98
N GLY A 69 2.56 -7.96 -4.52
CA GLY A 69 2.00 -9.17 -5.10
C GLY A 69 1.04 -8.81 -6.21
N ASP A 70 1.05 -9.60 -7.28
CA ASP A 70 -0.13 -9.72 -8.13
C ASP A 70 -1.27 -10.26 -7.25
N ARG A 71 -2.52 -9.86 -7.49
CA ARG A 71 -3.70 -10.36 -6.75
C ARG A 71 -3.74 -11.90 -6.70
N ARG A 72 -3.05 -12.57 -7.63
CA ARG A 72 -2.86 -14.03 -7.69
C ARG A 72 -1.86 -14.63 -6.68
N HIS A 73 -1.03 -13.83 -6.03
CA HIS A 73 0.07 -14.30 -5.14
C HIS A 73 -0.07 -13.86 -3.68
N ILE A 74 -1.07 -13.06 -3.32
CA ILE A 74 -1.25 -12.56 -1.94
C ILE A 74 -2.05 -13.56 -1.08
N ALA A 75 -2.78 -14.49 -1.72
CA ALA A 75 -3.35 -15.65 -1.05
C ALA A 75 -2.33 -16.78 -1.03
N LEU A 76 -1.63 -16.94 0.09
CA LEU A 76 -0.91 -18.11 0.62
C LEU A 76 0.33 -17.60 1.36
N ASN A 77 0.14 -17.31 2.64
CA ASN A 77 1.08 -17.54 3.75
C ASN A 77 0.51 -16.91 5.02
#